data_AF-A0A0G4H0Q0-F1
#
_entry.id   AF-A0A0G4H0Q0-F1
#
_cell.length_a   1.000
_cell.length_b   1.000
_cell.length_c   1.000
_cell.angle_alpha   90.00
_cell.angle_beta   90.00
_cell.angle_gamma   90.00
#
_symmetry.space_group_name_H-M   'P 1'
#
loop_
_entity.id
_entity.type
_entity.pdbx_description
1 polymer ?
#
loop_
_entity_poly.entity_id
_entity_poly.type
_entity_poly.pdbx_seq_one_letter_code
_entity_poly.pdbx_strand_id
1 'polypeptide(L)'
;MKPLEVEVYTDSAPLMKQLESGQSRWEPRMDGLLAYVRQELRALKAKVLWVQIDRQRADRHMKYKMERDRGSQAPKFVQKQIKGDRKVLDFAKACRGKRKSDSRGSSRVRG
;
A
#
# COMPACT_ATOMS: atom_id res chain seq x y z
N MET A 1 -18.53 11.71 -17.59
CA MET A 1 -18.35 11.37 -16.16
C MET A 1 -17.00 11.88 -15.69
N LYS A 2 -16.91 12.48 -14.50
CA LYS A 2 -15.60 12.84 -13.92
C LYS A 2 -14.86 11.54 -13.52
N PRO A 3 -13.55 11.43 -13.77
CA PRO A 3 -12.78 10.28 -13.30
C PRO A 3 -12.83 10.24 -11.76
N LEU A 4 -13.23 9.10 -11.21
CA LEU A 4 -13.20 8.84 -9.78
C LEU A 4 -11.75 8.63 -9.35
N GLU A 5 -11.27 9.48 -8.45
CA GLU A 5 -9.99 9.26 -7.77
C GLU A 5 -10.23 8.32 -6.59
N VAL A 6 -9.59 7.15 -6.62
CA VAL A 6 -9.72 6.14 -5.57
C VAL A 6 -8.47 6.16 -4.69
N GLU A 7 -8.66 6.28 -3.38
CA GLU A 7 -7.61 6.13 -2.38
C GLU A 7 -7.90 4.94 -1.49
N VAL A 8 -6.93 4.03 -1.37
CA VAL A 8 -7.00 2.83 -0.55
C VAL A 8 -6.04 3.00 0.61
N TYR A 9 -6.53 2.85 1.84
CA TYR A 9 -5.74 3.00 3.05
C TYR A 9 -5.47 1.63 3.68
N THR A 10 -4.22 1.33 4.00
CA THR A 10 -3.80 0.06 4.62
C THR A 10 -2.82 0.30 5.77
N ASP A 11 -2.91 -0.53 6.79
CA ASP A 11 -2.02 -0.58 7.95
C ASP A 11 -1.19 -1.88 7.97
N SER A 12 -1.21 -2.65 6.86
CA SER A 12 -0.39 -3.86 6.68
C SER A 12 0.93 -3.56 5.96
N ALA A 13 2.01 -3.42 6.72
CA ALA A 13 3.33 -3.12 6.17
C ALA A 13 3.82 -4.26 5.25
N PRO A 14 3.55 -5.54 5.55
CA PRO A 14 3.80 -6.64 4.62
C PRO A 14 3.06 -6.45 3.29
N LEU A 15 1.78 -6.07 3.32
CA LEU A 15 1.00 -5.86 2.11
C LEU A 15 1.56 -4.72 1.25
N MET A 16 1.98 -3.60 1.86
CA MET A 16 2.65 -2.52 1.13
C MET A 16 3.89 -3.02 0.38
N LYS A 17 4.75 -3.80 1.05
CA LYS A 17 5.96 -4.37 0.45
C LYS A 17 5.63 -5.34 -0.70
N GLN A 18 4.57 -6.15 -0.54
CA GLN A 18 4.11 -7.06 -1.59
C GLN A 18 3.54 -6.29 -2.79
N LEU A 19 2.76 -5.23 -2.55
CA LEU A 19 2.22 -4.38 -3.60
C LEU A 19 3.30 -3.60 -4.35
N GLU A 20 4.38 -3.17 -3.68
CA GLU A 20 5.52 -2.53 -4.32
C GLU A 20 6.33 -3.53 -5.15
N SER A 21 6.77 -4.63 -4.53
CA SER A 21 7.61 -5.64 -5.18
C SER A 21 6.89 -6.47 -6.24
N GLY A 22 5.56 -6.61 -6.13
CA GLY A 22 4.76 -7.49 -6.98
C GLY A 22 4.95 -8.98 -6.68
N GLN A 23 5.57 -9.31 -5.55
CA GLN A 23 5.85 -10.68 -5.14
C GLN A 23 5.26 -10.93 -3.75
N SER A 24 4.59 -12.07 -3.58
CA SER A 24 4.08 -12.49 -2.27
C SER A 24 5.20 -12.95 -1.30
N ARG A 25 6.41 -13.16 -1.81
CA ARG A 25 7.62 -13.63 -1.11
C ARG A 25 7.41 -14.98 -0.41
N TRP A 26 7.07 -14.94 0.87
CA TRP A 26 6.98 -16.09 1.75
C TRP A 26 5.74 -16.96 1.49
N GLU A 27 4.80 -16.48 0.66
CA GLU A 27 3.58 -17.21 0.33
C GLU A 27 3.30 -17.26 -1.18
N PRO A 28 4.09 -18.01 -1.98
CA PRO A 28 3.96 -18.06 -3.44
C PRO A 28 2.54 -18.38 -3.95
N ARG A 29 1.77 -19.16 -3.18
CA ARG A 29 0.35 -19.44 -3.44
C ARG A 29 -0.52 -18.18 -3.58
N MET A 30 -0.08 -17.06 -3.02
CA MET A 30 -0.77 -15.77 -3.04
C MET A 30 -0.41 -14.91 -4.26
N ASP A 31 0.52 -15.33 -5.12
CA ASP A 31 0.97 -14.53 -6.27
C ASP A 31 -0.18 -14.24 -7.25
N GLY A 32 -1.08 -15.19 -7.48
CA GLY A 32 -2.27 -14.98 -8.33
C GLY A 32 -3.18 -13.88 -7.78
N LEU A 33 -3.43 -13.90 -6.46
CA LEU A 33 -4.23 -12.87 -5.81
C LEU A 33 -3.55 -11.50 -5.85
N LEU A 34 -2.23 -11.46 -5.62
CA LEU A 34 -1.45 -10.23 -5.67
C LEU A 34 -1.45 -9.61 -7.08
N ALA A 35 -1.35 -10.45 -8.11
CA ALA A 35 -1.45 -10.03 -9.51
C ALA A 35 -2.83 -9.41 -9.81
N TYR A 36 -3.90 -10.09 -9.38
CA TYR A 36 -5.27 -9.59 -9.51
C TYR A 36 -5.46 -8.23 -8.80
N VAL A 37 -5.06 -8.11 -7.54
CA VAL A 37 -5.19 -6.85 -6.78
C VAL A 37 -4.43 -5.71 -7.46
N ARG A 38 -3.21 -5.97 -7.95
CA ARG A 38 -2.43 -4.96 -8.67
C ARG A 38 -3.08 -4.54 -9.99
N GLN A 39 -3.74 -5.47 -10.69
CA GLN A 39 -4.51 -5.16 -11.90
C GLN A 39 -5.70 -4.25 -11.57
N GLU A 40 -6.48 -4.57 -10.55
CA GLU A 40 -7.64 -3.77 -10.14
C GLU A 40 -7.25 -2.36 -9.68
N LEU A 41 -6.19 -2.24 -8.88
CA LEU A 41 -5.68 -0.94 -8.44
C LEU A 41 -5.24 -0.06 -9.62
N ARG A 42 -4.64 -0.67 -10.67
CA ARG A 42 -4.28 0.05 -11.90
C ARG A 42 -5.51 0.48 -12.71
N ALA A 43 -6.50 -0.41 -12.86
CA ALA A 43 -7.74 -0.12 -13.56
C ALA A 43 -8.48 1.06 -12.92
N LEU A 44 -8.48 1.11 -11.58
CA LEU A 44 -9.06 2.19 -10.78
C LEU A 44 -8.20 3.45 -10.68
N LYS A 45 -6.96 3.43 -11.21
CA LYS A 45 -5.94 4.48 -11.00
C LYS A 45 -5.80 4.84 -9.51
N ALA A 46 -5.91 3.82 -8.65
CA ALA A 46 -5.99 4.00 -7.21
C ALA A 46 -4.62 4.32 -6.61
N LYS A 47 -4.61 5.14 -5.55
CA LYS A 47 -3.43 5.37 -4.71
C LYS A 47 -3.56 4.54 -3.44
N VAL A 48 -2.53 3.77 -3.11
CA VAL A 48 -2.49 3.00 -1.84
C VAL A 48 -1.64 3.76 -0.83
N LEU A 49 -2.20 4.02 0.34
CA LEU A 49 -1.62 4.86 1.39
C LEU A 49 -1.48 4.07 2.69
N TRP A 50 -0.31 4.25 3.33
CA TRP A 50 -0.05 3.73 4.67
C TRP A 50 -0.79 4.54 5.74
N VAL A 51 -1.40 3.86 6.71
CA VAL A 51 -1.99 4.48 7.91
C VAL A 51 -1.61 3.68 9.14
N GLN A 52 -1.47 4.36 10.28
CA GLN A 52 -1.34 3.69 11.57
C GLN A 52 -2.62 2.91 11.92
N ILE A 53 -2.42 1.72 12.50
CA ILE A 53 -3.46 0.72 12.84
C ILE A 53 -4.61 1.33 13.65
N ASP A 54 -4.30 2.21 14.60
CA ASP A 54 -5.25 2.82 15.54
C ASP A 54 -6.30 3.73 14.89
N ARG A 55 -6.13 4.10 13.62
CA ARG A 55 -7.08 4.94 12.88
C ARG A 55 -8.03 4.18 11.97
N GLN A 56 -7.88 2.87 11.83
CA GLN A 56 -8.66 2.12 10.85
C GLN A 56 -10.03 1.70 11.39
N ARG A 57 -11.11 2.32 10.90
CA ARG A 57 -12.47 1.82 11.13
C ARG A 57 -12.64 0.39 10.58
N ALA A 58 -11.88 0.03 9.55
CA ALA A 58 -11.84 -1.30 8.98
C ALA A 58 -11.43 -2.38 10.00
N ASP A 59 -10.50 -2.08 10.92
CA ASP A 59 -10.10 -3.00 11.99
C ASP A 59 -11.27 -3.32 12.93
N ARG A 60 -12.07 -2.30 13.31
CA ARG A 60 -13.28 -2.52 14.12
C ARG A 60 -14.30 -3.39 13.40
N HIS A 61 -14.50 -3.17 12.10
CA HIS A 61 -15.43 -3.97 11.31
C HIS A 61 -14.93 -5.41 11.17
N MET A 62 -13.63 -5.62 11.00
CA MET A 62 -13.03 -6.96 10.93
C MET A 62 -13.19 -7.72 12.24
N LYS A 63 -12.91 -7.06 13.38
CA LYS A 63 -13.13 -7.65 14.72
C LYS A 63 -14.57 -8.08 14.93
N TYR A 64 -15.53 -7.21 14.60
CA TYR A 64 -16.95 -7.54 14.67
C TYR A 64 -17.31 -8.75 13.80
N LYS A 65 -16.80 -8.80 12.56
CA LYS A 65 -17.04 -9.94 11.66
C LYS A 65 -16.46 -11.24 12.23
N MET A 66 -15.22 -11.22 12.71
CA MET A 66 -14.59 -12.41 13.31
C MET A 66 -15.31 -12.90 14.57
N GLU A 67 -15.81 -12.00 15.41
CA GLU A 67 -16.59 -12.37 16.60
C GLU A 67 -17.96 -12.94 16.25
N ARG A 68 -18.63 -12.36 15.25
CA ARG A 68 -19.87 -12.90 14.69
C ARG A 68 -19.67 -14.31 14.14
N ASP A 69 -18.61 -14.52 13.35
CA ASP A 69 -18.30 -15.82 12.74
C ASP A 69 -17.87 -16.87 13.79
N ARG A 70 -17.34 -16.43 14.94
CA ARG A 70 -17.01 -17.28 16.11
C ARG A 70 -18.20 -17.56 17.04
N GLY A 71 -19.39 -17.03 16.74
CA GLY A 71 -20.62 -17.36 17.49
C GLY A 71 -20.69 -16.83 18.92
N SER A 72 -19.98 -15.74 19.25
CA SER A 72 -19.96 -15.18 20.63
C SER A 72 -20.39 -13.71 20.64
N GLN A 73 -21.07 -13.30 21.72
CA GLN A 73 -21.72 -12.00 21.96
C GLN A 73 -20.94 -10.75 21.48
N ALA A 74 -21.69 -9.71 21.08
CA ALA A 74 -21.23 -8.47 20.43
C ALA A 74 -20.07 -7.72 21.14
N PRO A 75 -19.15 -7.08 20.38
CA PRO A 75 -18.00 -6.37 20.93
C PRO A 75 -18.36 -5.03 21.59
N LYS A 76 -17.89 -4.85 22.83
CA LYS A 76 -17.92 -3.57 23.55
C LYS A 76 -16.71 -2.70 23.15
N PHE A 77 -16.76 -2.00 22.01
CA PHE A 77 -15.64 -1.15 21.55
C PHE A 77 -15.85 0.34 21.85
N VAL A 78 -15.15 0.87 22.88
CA VAL A 78 -15.08 2.30 23.20
C VAL A 78 -13.78 2.91 22.67
N GLN A 79 -13.92 3.69 21.60
CA GLN A 79 -13.31 4.99 21.31
C GLN A 79 -11.93 5.32 21.93
N LYS A 80 -10.88 5.41 21.09
CA LYS A 80 -9.75 6.36 21.25
C LYS A 80 -9.05 6.61 19.89
N GLN A 81 -9.02 7.88 19.48
CA GLN A 81 -8.31 8.47 18.33
C GLN A 81 -6.83 8.70 18.67
N ILE A 82 -5.88 8.58 17.73
CA ILE A 82 -4.64 9.38 17.74
C ILE A 82 -4.15 9.69 16.32
N LYS A 83 -3.66 10.93 16.13
CA LYS A 83 -2.97 11.66 15.02
C LYS A 83 -1.54 11.15 14.70
N GLY A 84 -1.04 11.35 13.46
CA GLY A 84 0.29 10.87 13.06
C GLY A 84 0.54 10.91 11.54
N ASP A 85 1.71 11.43 11.17
CA ASP A 85 2.11 12.00 9.89
C ASP A 85 2.09 11.06 8.67
N ARG A 86 1.64 11.60 7.54
CA ARG A 86 1.46 10.88 6.26
C ARG A 86 2.75 10.94 5.41
N LYS A 87 3.42 9.80 5.24
CA LYS A 87 4.35 9.60 4.10
C LYS A 87 3.55 9.07 2.91
N VAL A 88 3.40 9.90 1.87
CA VAL A 88 2.69 9.56 0.64
C VAL A 88 3.69 9.06 -0.39
N LEU A 89 3.50 7.85 -0.91
CA LEU A 89 4.26 7.33 -2.04
C LEU A 89 3.46 7.55 -3.33
N ASP A 90 4.00 8.35 -4.23
CA ASP A 90 3.38 8.65 -5.53
C ASP A 90 3.99 7.78 -6.64
N PHE A 91 3.22 6.79 -7.09
CA PHE A 91 3.63 5.87 -8.15
C PHE A 91 3.83 6.54 -9.51
N ALA A 92 3.28 7.74 -9.75
CA ALA A 92 3.48 8.47 -11.01
C ALA A 92 4.91 9.04 -11.14
N LYS A 93 5.59 9.31 -10.03
CA LYS A 93 6.98 9.79 -10.02
C LYS A 93 8.01 8.67 -10.14
N ALA A 94 7.71 7.46 -9.68
CA ALA A 94 8.65 6.34 -9.67
C ALA A 94 9.02 5.81 -11.08
N CYS A 95 8.25 6.17 -12.11
CA CYS A 95 8.49 5.74 -13.49
C CYS A 95 9.44 6.66 -14.29
N ARG A 96 9.94 7.78 -13.73
CA ARG A 96 10.87 8.69 -14.42
C ARG A 96 12.30 8.51 -13.93
N GLY A 97 12.91 7.39 -14.27
CA GLY A 97 14.30 7.12 -13.89
C GLY A 97 14.96 6.09 -14.79
N LYS A 98 15.46 6.56 -15.96
CA LYS A 98 16.70 6.15 -16.67
C LYS A 98 16.55 6.37 -18.17
N ARG A 99 16.89 7.58 -18.63
CA ARG A 99 17.52 7.73 -19.95
C ARG A 99 19.02 7.87 -19.68
N LYS A 100 19.79 6.85 -20.06
CA LYS A 100 21.25 6.93 -20.18
C LYS A 100 21.57 8.00 -21.22
N SER A 101 22.37 8.98 -20.86
CA SER A 101 23.11 9.79 -21.82
C SER A 101 24.59 9.48 -21.65
N ASP A 102 25.14 8.75 -22.62
CA ASP A 102 26.57 8.60 -22.82
C ASP A 102 27.13 9.91 -23.38
N SER A 103 28.15 10.48 -22.74
CA SER A 103 29.14 11.35 -23.40
C SER A 103 30.34 11.62 -22.50
N ARG A 104 31.43 10.91 -22.82
CA ARG A 104 32.87 11.25 -22.81
C ARG A 104 33.32 12.54 -22.08
N GLY A 105 34.37 12.40 -21.25
CA GLY A 105 35.49 13.34 -21.30
C GLY A 105 36.21 13.71 -20.00
N SER A 106 37.50 13.40 -19.97
CA SER A 106 38.60 14.12 -19.29
C SER A 106 38.86 13.87 -17.80
N SER A 107 39.77 12.94 -17.55
CA SER A 107 40.62 12.87 -16.35
C SER A 107 41.37 14.18 -16.12
N ARG A 108 41.35 14.70 -14.88
CA ARG A 108 42.31 15.70 -14.41
C ARG A 108 42.96 15.26 -13.10
N VAL A 109 44.29 15.29 -13.16
CA VAL A 109 45.31 15.11 -12.13
C VAL A 109 45.17 16.14 -11.01
N ARG A 110 45.52 15.76 -9.78
CA ARG A 110 46.11 16.69 -8.78
C ARG A 110 47.13 15.94 -7.92
N GLY A 111 48.40 16.24 -8.17
CA GLY A 111 49.38 16.49 -7.11
C GLY A 111 49.31 17.97 -6.74
#